data_AF-A0A7C7QL30-F1
#
_entry.id   AF-A0A7C7QL30-F1
#
_cell.length_a   1.000
_cell.length_b   1.000
_cell.length_c   1.000
_cell.angle_alpha   90.00
_cell.angle_beta   90.00
_cell.angle_gamma   90.00
#
_symmetry.space_group_name_H-M   'P 1'
#
loop_
_entity.id
_entity.type
_entity.pdbx_description
1 polymer ?
#
loop_
_entity_poly.entity_id
_entity_poly.type
_entity_poly.pdbx_seq_one_letter_code
_entity_poly.pdbx_strand_id
1 'polypeptide(L)'
;MSEKGITSLFAVAVAVVVIVTAGVGYFLLVAPTVPGGGPSGGQPGGAEEMGIPIYSGAAWFSVPNDMKSGFGIPSDLPCDGYTTSASPEDVVGWYKDQMGGWELMTESSTSPPDQPGLTIYMLHYKKGENGAFIFTMSDPHIGETVLGIVSGPWLAVQGCGGQAGDGEPQEEGQPGENDAQFPELGTGPVTFSMCPMDLNDFTAAEPLGRLNPRSGHTFPSDHGGFVFKNPELYPPPYDVRAPAGGIISSIDYYLYDWPEESGFSGQYTDYTVTIHHTNTFYSKIGHISELDESILEQADGLTPGTYTPTNIPISAGDVIGKAGGRPGALTGLDWWVVDEDVTLTGFIHPENYPERTTHIVHFIDYCEDNLRTILADRLYNSVTGVKRTAEPLGGKIDFDQLGKLVGNWIHESTTDPSMEWTKHLAFVYDLYDPTQIRIAVGDTAGEFLDLPGDGKIYQVVGNSPDPADISMESGMVVYRLRGTPEWGDESVTATIIVQLVDDERIKVEGFSGHPSNPQFTADAQYYVR
;
A
#
# COMPACT_ATOMS: atom_id res chain seq x y z
N MET A 1 27.84 -1.42 33.10
CA MET A 1 26.95 -2.04 34.10
C MET A 1 25.83 -1.03 34.34
N SER A 2 24.61 -1.18 33.86
CA SER A 2 23.82 -2.38 33.58
C SER A 2 23.19 -2.39 32.18
N GLU A 3 23.10 -3.59 31.61
CA GLU A 3 22.26 -3.96 30.46
C GLU A 3 20.77 -3.75 30.79
N LYS A 4 19.98 -3.35 29.77
CA LYS A 4 18.64 -3.86 29.40
C LYS A 4 17.85 -2.80 28.60
N GLY A 5 17.32 -3.21 27.45
CA GLY A 5 16.39 -2.40 26.67
C GLY A 5 16.10 -2.89 25.25
N ILE A 6 16.25 -4.20 24.96
CA ILE A 6 15.75 -4.84 23.75
C ILE A 6 14.50 -5.63 24.19
N THR A 7 13.32 -5.00 24.21
CA THR A 7 12.03 -5.64 24.52
C THR A 7 10.85 -4.73 24.15
N SER A 8 10.74 -4.30 22.88
CA SER A 8 9.53 -3.58 22.43
C SER A 8 9.08 -3.96 21.01
N LEU A 9 9.95 -4.50 20.14
CA LEU A 9 9.54 -5.07 18.85
C LEU A 9 8.97 -6.50 18.93
N PHE A 10 9.02 -7.14 20.10
CA PHE A 10 8.57 -8.52 20.30
C PHE A 10 7.10 -8.66 20.72
N ALA A 11 6.33 -7.57 20.86
CA ALA A 11 5.01 -7.62 21.50
C ALA A 11 3.82 -7.79 20.53
N VAL A 12 3.94 -7.42 19.25
CA VAL A 12 2.78 -7.32 18.34
C VAL A 12 2.56 -8.62 17.55
N ALA A 13 3.61 -9.25 17.02
CA ALA A 13 3.53 -10.61 16.44
C ALA A 13 3.17 -11.67 17.50
N VAL A 14 3.51 -11.42 18.77
CA VAL A 14 3.13 -12.28 19.91
C VAL A 14 1.64 -12.13 20.25
N ALA A 15 0.98 -11.02 19.94
CA ALA A 15 -0.44 -10.81 20.30
C ALA A 15 -1.40 -11.62 19.42
N VAL A 16 -1.17 -11.68 18.10
CA VAL A 16 -2.00 -12.47 17.15
C VAL A 16 -1.88 -13.97 17.44
N VAL A 17 -0.71 -14.43 17.88
CA VAL A 17 -0.38 -15.85 18.02
C VAL A 17 -0.62 -16.39 19.43
N VAL A 18 -0.33 -15.61 20.49
CA VAL A 18 -0.65 -16.02 21.87
C VAL A 18 -2.18 -16.09 22.06
N ILE A 19 -2.96 -15.29 21.35
CA ILE A 19 -4.42 -15.31 21.46
C ILE A 19 -5.02 -16.53 20.71
N VAL A 20 -4.49 -16.93 19.55
CA VAL A 20 -4.96 -18.13 18.81
C VAL A 20 -4.53 -19.43 19.49
N THR A 21 -3.28 -19.55 19.96
CA THR A 21 -2.81 -20.75 20.71
C THR A 21 -3.36 -20.82 22.13
N ALA A 22 -3.49 -19.71 22.86
CA ALA A 22 -4.10 -19.72 24.18
C ALA A 22 -5.63 -19.81 24.11
N GLY A 23 -6.29 -19.21 23.13
CA GLY A 23 -7.75 -19.26 22.97
C GLY A 23 -8.24 -20.66 22.61
N VAL A 24 -7.65 -21.29 21.58
CA VAL A 24 -8.03 -22.64 21.14
C VAL A 24 -7.50 -23.70 22.11
N GLY A 25 -6.27 -23.56 22.60
CA GLY A 25 -5.67 -24.46 23.60
C GLY A 25 -6.41 -24.42 24.94
N TYR A 26 -6.80 -23.24 25.45
CA TYR A 26 -7.59 -23.11 26.68
C TYR A 26 -9.02 -23.62 26.48
N PHE A 27 -9.66 -23.41 25.33
CA PHE A 27 -11.01 -23.92 25.07
C PHE A 27 -11.04 -25.45 24.96
N LEU A 28 -10.04 -26.07 24.31
CA LEU A 28 -9.91 -27.52 24.20
C LEU A 28 -9.45 -28.19 25.52
N LEU A 29 -8.69 -27.50 26.37
CA LEU A 29 -8.27 -28.00 27.69
C LEU A 29 -9.34 -27.83 28.79
N VAL A 30 -10.25 -26.86 28.65
CA VAL A 30 -11.22 -26.48 29.71
C VAL A 30 -12.65 -26.92 29.38
N ALA A 31 -12.96 -27.35 28.15
CA ALA A 31 -14.24 -27.97 27.83
C ALA A 31 -14.40 -29.28 28.63
N PRO A 32 -15.29 -29.34 29.63
CA PRO A 32 -15.49 -30.57 30.36
C PRO A 32 -16.13 -31.58 29.41
N THR A 33 -15.57 -32.80 29.38
CA THR A 33 -16.25 -33.97 28.84
C THR A 33 -17.55 -34.18 29.63
N VAL A 34 -18.64 -33.54 29.21
CA VAL A 34 -19.98 -33.77 29.75
C VAL A 34 -20.77 -34.52 28.68
N PRO A 35 -21.11 -35.79 28.91
CA PRO A 35 -22.07 -36.48 28.08
C PRO A 35 -23.45 -35.85 28.33
N GLY A 36 -23.94 -35.09 27.34
CA GLY A 36 -25.31 -34.55 27.31
C GLY A 36 -25.45 -33.19 27.99
N GLY A 37 -25.52 -32.14 27.18
CA GLY A 37 -25.88 -30.78 27.61
C GLY A 37 -24.99 -29.73 26.97
N GLY A 38 -25.40 -29.24 25.79
CA GLY A 38 -24.66 -28.20 25.06
C GLY A 38 -24.72 -26.83 25.74
N PRO A 39 -23.71 -25.96 25.55
CA PRO A 39 -23.84 -24.53 25.82
C PRO A 39 -24.66 -23.89 24.70
N SER A 40 -25.71 -23.17 25.08
CA SER A 40 -26.56 -22.38 24.19
C SER A 40 -25.84 -21.11 23.73
N GLY A 41 -25.64 -20.95 22.42
CA GLY A 41 -25.29 -19.66 21.82
C GLY A 41 -24.56 -19.77 20.49
N GLY A 42 -25.27 -20.20 19.43
CA GLY A 42 -24.77 -20.29 18.05
C GLY A 42 -25.21 -21.59 17.40
N GLN A 43 -26.19 -21.56 16.50
CA GLN A 43 -26.51 -22.73 15.67
C GLN A 43 -25.52 -22.80 14.50
N PRO A 44 -25.00 -23.98 14.14
CA PRO A 44 -24.41 -24.18 12.82
C PRO A 44 -25.48 -23.89 11.76
N GLY A 45 -25.14 -23.16 10.71
CA GLY A 45 -26.17 -22.77 9.74
C GLY A 45 -25.69 -22.16 8.44
N GLY A 46 -24.60 -21.39 8.43
CA GLY A 46 -24.16 -20.71 7.20
C GLY A 46 -23.78 -21.68 6.10
N ALA A 47 -22.93 -22.67 6.42
CA ALA A 47 -22.48 -23.68 5.48
C ALA A 47 -23.62 -24.58 4.99
N GLU A 48 -24.48 -25.06 5.91
CA GLU A 48 -25.59 -25.95 5.58
C GLU A 48 -26.69 -25.25 4.76
N GLU A 49 -27.02 -24.00 5.08
CA GLU A 49 -28.01 -23.19 4.33
C GLU A 49 -27.55 -22.94 2.89
N MET A 50 -26.24 -22.78 2.67
CA MET A 50 -25.65 -22.58 1.34
C MET A 50 -25.33 -23.90 0.62
N GLY A 51 -25.60 -25.05 1.23
CA GLY A 51 -25.31 -26.36 0.65
C GLY A 51 -23.81 -26.62 0.47
N ILE A 52 -22.96 -26.01 1.31
CA ILE A 52 -21.53 -26.27 1.36
C ILE A 52 -21.33 -27.58 2.15
N PRO A 53 -20.66 -28.59 1.56
CA PRO A 53 -20.50 -29.88 2.21
C PRO A 53 -19.54 -29.77 3.42
N ILE A 54 -19.89 -30.42 4.52
CA ILE A 54 -19.05 -30.47 5.73
C ILE A 54 -18.14 -31.69 5.65
N TYR A 55 -16.85 -31.50 5.93
CA TYR A 55 -15.87 -32.59 5.91
C TYR A 55 -16.30 -33.75 6.82
N SER A 56 -16.30 -34.97 6.27
CA SER A 56 -16.85 -36.14 6.98
C SER A 56 -16.03 -36.47 8.23
N GLY A 57 -16.71 -36.64 9.36
CA GLY A 57 -16.07 -36.96 10.64
C GLY A 57 -15.50 -35.74 11.39
N ALA A 58 -15.73 -34.51 10.91
CA ALA A 58 -15.32 -33.30 11.60
C ALA A 58 -16.25 -32.98 12.79
N ALA A 59 -15.68 -32.44 13.87
CA ALA A 59 -16.39 -32.05 15.09
C ALA A 59 -16.58 -30.53 15.14
N TRP A 60 -17.80 -30.05 15.34
CA TRP A 60 -18.10 -28.62 15.34
C TRP A 60 -17.59 -27.90 16.60
N PHE A 61 -17.12 -26.66 16.43
CA PHE A 61 -16.86 -25.71 17.52
C PHE A 61 -17.24 -24.28 17.10
N SER A 62 -17.42 -23.40 18.08
CA SER A 62 -17.67 -21.99 17.83
C SER A 62 -16.37 -21.26 17.54
N VAL A 63 -16.27 -20.60 16.38
CA VAL A 63 -15.08 -19.83 15.98
C VAL A 63 -15.02 -18.52 16.78
N PRO A 64 -14.00 -18.31 17.62
CA PRO A 64 -13.91 -17.10 18.43
C PRO A 64 -13.56 -15.86 17.57
N ASN A 65 -14.00 -14.68 18.03
CA ASN A 65 -13.96 -13.44 17.23
C ASN A 65 -12.53 -12.97 16.90
N ASP A 66 -11.57 -13.29 17.77
CA ASP A 66 -10.14 -13.09 17.56
C ASP A 66 -9.62 -13.87 16.35
N MET A 67 -10.00 -15.15 16.23
CA MET A 67 -9.68 -15.97 15.08
C MET A 67 -10.35 -15.41 13.81
N LYS A 68 -11.61 -14.99 13.89
CA LYS A 68 -12.29 -14.34 12.76
C LYS A 68 -11.54 -13.09 12.29
N SER A 69 -11.17 -12.24 13.24
CA SER A 69 -10.45 -10.99 12.96
C SER A 69 -9.07 -11.27 12.34
N GLY A 70 -8.35 -12.30 12.79
CA GLY A 70 -7.05 -12.69 12.23
C GLY A 70 -7.12 -13.17 10.77
N PHE A 71 -8.29 -13.61 10.30
CA PHE A 71 -8.55 -13.93 8.90
C PHE A 71 -9.28 -12.81 8.16
N GLY A 72 -9.39 -11.59 8.72
CA GLY A 72 -10.14 -10.50 8.10
C GLY A 72 -11.62 -10.81 7.88
N ILE A 73 -12.21 -11.74 8.65
CA ILE A 73 -13.61 -12.15 8.50
C ILE A 73 -14.51 -11.10 9.16
N PRO A 74 -15.43 -10.46 8.42
CA PRO A 74 -16.37 -9.51 9.00
C PRO A 74 -17.18 -10.12 10.15
N SER A 75 -17.39 -9.35 11.22
CA SER A 75 -18.00 -9.86 12.47
C SER A 75 -19.43 -10.38 12.32
N ASP A 76 -20.14 -9.89 11.30
CA ASP A 76 -21.51 -10.23 10.92
C ASP A 76 -21.57 -11.41 9.92
N LEU A 77 -20.44 -11.84 9.37
CA LEU A 77 -20.38 -12.93 8.41
C LEU A 77 -20.44 -14.29 9.14
N PRO A 78 -21.33 -15.21 8.71
CA PRO A 78 -21.39 -16.56 9.26
C PRO A 78 -20.05 -17.29 9.08
N CYS A 79 -19.56 -17.89 10.16
CA CYS A 79 -18.34 -18.69 10.17
C CYS A 79 -18.53 -19.91 11.05
N ASP A 80 -18.58 -21.08 10.42
CA ASP A 80 -18.72 -22.39 11.04
C ASP A 80 -17.33 -23.02 11.24
N GLY A 81 -17.03 -23.44 12.47
CA GLY A 81 -15.73 -24.02 12.85
C GLY A 81 -15.81 -25.53 13.07
N TYR A 82 -14.78 -26.25 12.62
CA TYR A 82 -14.66 -27.69 12.79
C TYR A 82 -13.23 -28.13 13.13
N THR A 83 -13.08 -29.26 13.82
CA THR A 83 -11.79 -29.97 13.97
C THR A 83 -11.84 -31.37 13.36
N THR A 84 -10.70 -31.88 12.89
CA THR A 84 -10.59 -33.23 12.33
C THR A 84 -9.17 -33.81 12.50
N SER A 85 -9.07 -35.13 12.52
CA SER A 85 -7.79 -35.85 12.57
C SER A 85 -7.14 -36.06 11.20
N ALA A 86 -7.82 -35.67 10.12
CA ALA A 86 -7.26 -35.66 8.77
C ALA A 86 -6.21 -34.56 8.60
N SER A 87 -5.26 -34.73 7.68
CA SER A 87 -4.29 -33.68 7.37
C SER A 87 -4.97 -32.46 6.70
N PRO A 88 -4.45 -31.23 6.86
CA PRO A 88 -4.98 -30.06 6.17
C PRO A 88 -5.06 -30.25 4.65
N GLU A 89 -4.08 -30.95 4.07
CA GLU A 89 -4.00 -31.26 2.65
C GLU A 89 -5.12 -32.21 2.20
N ASP A 90 -5.43 -33.25 2.99
CA ASP A 90 -6.54 -34.16 2.69
C ASP A 90 -7.88 -33.42 2.72
N VAL A 91 -8.05 -32.49 3.66
CA VAL A 91 -9.27 -31.67 3.78
C VAL A 91 -9.39 -30.72 2.59
N VAL A 92 -8.32 -30.04 2.20
CA VAL A 92 -8.27 -29.18 1.01
C VAL A 92 -8.59 -29.96 -0.27
N GLY A 93 -7.95 -31.13 -0.45
CA GLY A 93 -8.20 -32.02 -1.58
C GLY A 93 -9.66 -32.47 -1.64
N TRP A 94 -10.25 -32.81 -0.50
CA TRP A 94 -11.66 -33.18 -0.43
C TRP A 94 -12.60 -32.04 -0.83
N TYR A 95 -12.34 -30.79 -0.38
CA TYR A 95 -13.17 -29.65 -0.78
C TYR A 95 -13.11 -29.39 -2.29
N LYS A 96 -11.95 -29.53 -2.91
CA LYS A 96 -11.81 -29.43 -4.37
C LYS A 96 -12.67 -30.45 -5.11
N ASP A 97 -12.84 -31.65 -4.56
CA ASP A 97 -13.65 -32.71 -5.15
C ASP A 97 -15.16 -32.59 -4.83
N GLN A 98 -15.53 -32.03 -3.68
CA GLN A 98 -16.91 -32.02 -3.18
C GLN A 98 -17.69 -30.73 -3.43
N MET A 99 -17.04 -29.64 -3.82
CA MET A 99 -17.67 -28.33 -4.07
C MET A 99 -18.43 -28.27 -5.41
N GLY A 100 -19.25 -29.28 -5.70
CA GLY A 100 -20.02 -29.40 -6.94
C GLY A 100 -20.93 -28.19 -7.20
N GLY A 101 -20.73 -27.54 -8.35
CA GLY A 101 -21.48 -26.34 -8.75
C GLY A 101 -20.99 -25.04 -8.10
N TRP A 102 -19.87 -25.07 -7.40
CA TRP A 102 -19.09 -23.90 -7.01
C TRP A 102 -17.83 -23.81 -7.88
N GLU A 103 -17.43 -22.60 -8.24
CA GLU A 103 -16.20 -22.30 -8.97
C GLU A 103 -15.10 -21.93 -7.97
N LEU A 104 -13.95 -22.62 -8.03
CA LEU A 104 -12.78 -22.23 -7.24
C LEU A 104 -12.15 -20.99 -7.87
N MET A 105 -12.15 -19.89 -7.13
CA MET A 105 -11.62 -18.59 -7.59
C MET A 105 -10.15 -18.44 -7.24
N THR A 106 -9.81 -18.72 -5.98
CA THR A 106 -8.46 -18.55 -5.44
C THR A 106 -8.11 -19.73 -4.54
N GLU A 107 -6.87 -20.19 -4.66
CA GLU A 107 -6.24 -21.13 -3.73
C GLU A 107 -4.91 -20.53 -3.30
N SER A 108 -4.66 -20.49 -2.01
CA SER A 108 -3.39 -20.03 -1.45
C SER A 108 -3.03 -20.84 -0.21
N SER A 109 -1.76 -20.79 0.15
CA SER A 109 -1.29 -21.27 1.44
C SER A 109 -0.23 -20.34 2.01
N THR A 110 -0.15 -20.29 3.33
CA THR A 110 0.89 -19.53 4.04
C THR A 110 1.47 -20.37 5.16
N SER A 111 2.77 -20.21 5.36
CA SER A 111 3.52 -20.79 6.47
C SER A 111 4.32 -19.66 7.10
N PRO A 112 3.80 -19.03 8.17
CA PRO A 112 4.45 -17.88 8.80
C PRO A 112 5.89 -18.22 9.22
N PRO A 113 6.91 -17.43 8.80
CA PRO A 113 8.32 -17.73 9.07
C PRO A 113 8.67 -17.82 10.56
N ASP A 114 7.87 -17.16 11.39
CA ASP A 114 7.96 -17.08 12.85
C ASP A 114 7.34 -18.29 13.58
N GLN A 115 6.64 -19.18 12.88
CA GLN A 115 6.02 -20.39 13.45
C GLN A 115 6.31 -21.67 12.63
N PRO A 116 7.45 -22.31 12.91
CA PRO A 116 7.81 -23.58 12.28
C PRO A 116 6.76 -24.66 12.57
N GLY A 117 6.04 -25.09 11.53
CA GLY A 117 5.04 -26.16 11.60
C GLY A 117 3.58 -25.69 11.52
N LEU A 118 3.31 -24.38 11.53
CA LEU A 118 2.00 -23.85 11.16
C LEU A 118 1.90 -23.74 9.64
N THR A 119 0.90 -24.39 9.06
CA THR A 119 0.54 -24.21 7.65
C THR A 119 -0.94 -23.92 7.58
N ILE A 120 -1.30 -22.87 6.87
CA ILE A 120 -2.67 -22.44 6.64
C ILE A 120 -2.94 -22.56 5.15
N TYR A 121 -3.98 -23.30 4.77
CA TYR A 121 -4.50 -23.34 3.41
C TYR A 121 -5.80 -22.56 3.34
N MET A 122 -6.02 -21.87 2.22
CA MET A 122 -7.16 -20.99 2.00
C MET A 122 -7.72 -21.22 0.61
N LEU A 123 -9.05 -21.41 0.53
CA LEU A 123 -9.79 -21.63 -0.70
C LEU A 123 -10.97 -20.69 -0.76
N HIS A 124 -11.11 -19.96 -1.86
CA HIS A 124 -12.26 -19.11 -2.14
C HIS A 124 -13.08 -19.70 -3.26
N TYR A 125 -14.35 -19.96 -3.00
CA TYR A 125 -15.31 -20.49 -3.97
C TYR A 125 -16.44 -19.51 -4.24
N LYS A 126 -16.92 -19.48 -5.47
CA LYS A 126 -18.05 -18.64 -5.90
C LYS A 126 -19.16 -19.48 -6.52
N LYS A 127 -20.42 -19.13 -6.24
CA LYS A 127 -21.61 -19.71 -6.86
C LYS A 127 -22.68 -18.65 -7.05
N GLY A 128 -22.73 -18.06 -8.24
CA GLY A 128 -23.58 -16.90 -8.51
C GLY A 128 -23.11 -15.70 -7.69
N GLU A 129 -24.00 -15.13 -6.88
CA GLU A 129 -23.71 -14.00 -5.98
C GLU A 129 -23.17 -14.45 -4.61
N ASN A 130 -23.10 -15.75 -4.34
CA ASN A 130 -22.63 -16.30 -3.08
C ASN A 130 -21.15 -16.69 -3.14
N GLY A 131 -20.47 -16.56 -2.00
CA GLY A 131 -19.09 -16.98 -1.78
C GLY A 131 -18.95 -17.95 -0.62
N ALA A 132 -17.92 -18.78 -0.68
CA ALA A 132 -17.45 -19.58 0.44
C ALA A 132 -15.93 -19.41 0.59
N PHE A 133 -15.48 -19.03 1.79
CA PHE A 133 -14.06 -19.01 2.15
C PHE A 133 -13.80 -20.16 3.12
N ILE A 134 -12.92 -21.07 2.72
CA ILE A 134 -12.57 -22.27 3.47
C ILE A 134 -11.10 -22.16 3.85
N PHE A 135 -10.81 -22.22 5.15
CA PHE A 135 -9.43 -22.28 5.62
C PHE A 135 -9.18 -23.55 6.42
N THR A 136 -8.00 -24.15 6.27
CA THR A 136 -7.51 -25.24 7.12
C THR A 136 -6.19 -24.83 7.74
N MET A 137 -5.98 -25.19 9.01
CA MET A 137 -4.72 -24.94 9.70
C MET A 137 -4.27 -26.17 10.49
N SER A 138 -2.98 -26.47 10.46
CA SER A 138 -2.34 -27.42 11.38
C SER A 138 -1.44 -26.68 12.36
N ASP A 139 -1.75 -26.79 13.66
CA ASP A 139 -0.87 -26.31 14.73
C ASP A 139 -0.31 -27.51 15.52
N PRO A 140 1.03 -27.63 15.66
CA PRO A 140 1.67 -28.67 16.45
C PRO A 140 1.17 -28.80 17.90
N HIS A 141 0.58 -27.74 18.48
CA HIS A 141 0.08 -27.69 19.86
C HIS A 141 -1.37 -28.15 19.99
N ILE A 142 -2.17 -28.11 18.91
CA ILE A 142 -3.59 -28.47 18.90
C ILE A 142 -3.74 -29.98 18.61
N GLY A 143 -2.84 -30.56 17.82
CA GLY A 143 -2.82 -32.00 17.50
C GLY A 143 -3.94 -32.48 16.56
N GLU A 144 -4.86 -31.60 16.18
CA GLU A 144 -5.91 -31.79 15.17
C GLU A 144 -5.85 -30.64 14.15
N THR A 145 -6.36 -30.89 12.95
CA THR A 145 -6.55 -29.87 11.92
C THR A 145 -7.80 -29.06 12.26
N VAL A 146 -7.68 -27.74 12.27
CA VAL A 146 -8.82 -26.82 12.38
C VAL A 146 -9.27 -26.42 10.98
N LEU A 147 -10.57 -26.41 10.75
CA LEU A 147 -11.24 -26.05 9.51
C LEU A 147 -12.28 -24.97 9.80
N GLY A 148 -12.25 -23.86 9.06
CA GLY A 148 -13.31 -22.85 9.09
C GLY A 148 -14.00 -22.72 7.75
N ILE A 149 -15.31 -22.57 7.78
CA ILE A 149 -16.16 -22.32 6.61
C ILE A 149 -16.87 -21.00 6.84
N VAL A 150 -16.52 -20.01 6.03
CA VAL A 150 -17.18 -18.71 5.97
C VAL A 150 -18.06 -18.69 4.74
N SER A 151 -19.29 -18.23 4.88
CA SER A 151 -20.29 -18.31 3.82
C SER A 151 -21.15 -17.06 3.80
N GLY A 152 -21.28 -16.41 2.66
CA GLY A 152 -22.16 -15.24 2.49
C GLY A 152 -22.10 -14.67 1.07
N PRO A 153 -22.45 -13.38 0.88
CA PRO A 153 -22.29 -12.70 -0.40
C PRO A 153 -20.83 -12.73 -0.86
N TRP A 154 -20.58 -12.99 -2.15
CA TRP A 154 -19.23 -13.11 -2.72
C TRP A 154 -18.33 -11.91 -2.38
N LEU A 155 -18.88 -10.69 -2.45
CA LEU A 155 -18.14 -9.46 -2.15
C LEU A 155 -17.63 -9.39 -0.70
N ALA A 156 -18.37 -9.95 0.25
CA ALA A 156 -17.95 -10.00 1.66
C ALA A 156 -16.94 -11.14 1.92
N VAL A 157 -17.08 -12.25 1.18
CA VAL A 157 -16.25 -13.45 1.35
C VAL A 157 -14.89 -13.31 0.67
N GLN A 158 -14.80 -12.63 -0.48
CA GLN A 158 -13.56 -12.54 -1.25
C GLN A 158 -12.41 -11.84 -0.49
N GLY A 159 -12.74 -10.92 0.44
CA GLY A 159 -11.76 -10.23 1.28
C GLY A 159 -11.29 -11.00 2.52
N CYS A 160 -11.88 -12.17 2.80
CA CYS A 160 -11.41 -13.01 3.90
C CYS A 160 -10.04 -13.62 3.56
N GLY A 161 -9.11 -13.66 4.50
CA GLY A 161 -7.76 -14.21 4.36
C GLY A 161 -6.65 -13.19 4.06
N GLY A 162 -6.98 -11.90 3.94
CA GLY A 162 -6.00 -10.81 3.75
C GLY A 162 -5.34 -10.34 5.05
N GLN A 163 -4.07 -9.94 4.98
CA GLN A 163 -3.36 -9.27 6.09
C GLN A 163 -3.97 -7.88 6.34
N ALA A 164 -4.32 -7.59 7.59
CA ALA A 164 -4.33 -6.22 8.08
C ALA A 164 -2.86 -5.76 8.18
N GLY A 165 -2.43 -4.91 7.27
CA GLY A 165 -1.07 -4.37 7.21
C GLY A 165 -1.13 -2.88 6.86
N ASP A 166 -0.34 -2.10 7.57
CA ASP A 166 -0.38 -0.64 7.69
C ASP A 166 0.23 0.10 6.46
N GLY A 167 -0.03 -0.40 5.25
CA GLY A 167 0.30 0.27 4.00
C GLY A 167 -0.90 1.08 3.49
N GLU A 168 -0.64 2.13 2.71
CA GLU A 168 -1.69 2.71 1.89
C GLU A 168 -2.40 1.59 1.09
N PRO A 169 -3.74 1.55 1.08
CA PRO A 169 -4.52 0.59 0.36
C PRO A 169 -4.43 0.99 -1.10
N GLN A 170 -3.73 0.11 -1.77
CA GLN A 170 -3.42 0.10 -3.17
C GLN A 170 -4.70 -0.03 -3.99
N GLU A 171 -4.64 0.50 -5.21
CA GLU A 171 -5.64 0.31 -6.25
C GLU A 171 -5.65 -1.16 -6.68
N GLU A 172 -6.59 -1.95 -6.16
CA GLU A 172 -6.95 -3.21 -6.79
C GLU A 172 -7.46 -2.93 -8.22
N GLY A 173 -6.96 -3.68 -9.19
CA GLY A 173 -7.26 -3.57 -10.62
C GLY A 173 -8.70 -3.16 -10.92
N GLN A 174 -8.88 -1.87 -11.15
CA GLN A 174 -10.14 -1.28 -11.56
C GLN A 174 -10.34 -1.50 -13.07
N PRO A 175 -11.58 -1.67 -13.56
CA PRO A 175 -11.84 -1.42 -14.98
C PRO A 175 -11.33 0.00 -15.28
N GLY A 176 -10.52 0.16 -16.33
CA GLY A 176 -9.71 1.35 -16.56
C GLY A 176 -10.46 2.65 -16.22
N GLU A 177 -9.85 3.49 -15.37
CA GLU A 177 -10.34 4.83 -15.01
C GLU A 177 -10.71 5.67 -16.26
N ASN A 178 -10.18 5.29 -17.43
CA ASN A 178 -10.37 5.88 -18.75
C ASN A 178 -11.72 5.61 -19.46
N ASP A 179 -12.62 4.78 -18.92
CA ASP A 179 -13.92 4.51 -19.57
C ASP A 179 -15.04 5.49 -19.17
N ALA A 180 -14.83 6.36 -18.18
CA ALA A 180 -15.81 7.32 -17.72
C ALA A 180 -15.90 8.53 -18.66
N GLN A 181 -16.63 8.39 -19.77
CA GLN A 181 -16.97 9.54 -20.61
C GLN A 181 -18.19 10.30 -20.08
N PHE A 182 -17.99 11.58 -19.80
CA PHE A 182 -19.01 12.54 -19.43
C PHE A 182 -19.40 13.37 -20.66
N PRO A 183 -20.59 13.14 -21.27
CA PRO A 183 -21.00 13.84 -22.50
C PRO A 183 -21.04 15.37 -22.40
N GLU A 184 -21.18 15.90 -21.20
CA GLU A 184 -21.17 17.33 -20.86
C GLU A 184 -19.77 17.93 -20.81
N LEU A 185 -18.72 17.11 -20.68
CA LEU A 185 -17.34 17.56 -20.61
C LEU A 185 -16.69 17.59 -22.00
N GLY A 186 -15.76 18.53 -22.17
CA GLY A 186 -14.93 18.65 -23.37
C GLY A 186 -13.77 17.66 -23.37
N THR A 187 -12.71 18.00 -24.10
CA THR A 187 -11.40 17.33 -24.07
C THR A 187 -10.29 18.38 -23.91
N GLY A 188 -9.10 17.93 -23.55
CA GLY A 188 -7.91 18.75 -23.35
C GLY A 188 -7.81 19.35 -21.95
N PRO A 189 -6.69 19.99 -21.65
CA PRO A 189 -6.43 20.47 -20.30
C PRO A 189 -7.23 21.71 -19.92
N VAL A 190 -7.43 21.89 -18.61
CA VAL A 190 -7.99 23.12 -18.03
C VAL A 190 -6.93 23.90 -17.26
N THR A 191 -7.23 25.16 -16.95
CA THR A 191 -6.41 25.99 -16.07
C THR A 191 -7.00 26.00 -14.66
N PHE A 192 -6.19 25.66 -13.66
CA PHE A 192 -6.54 25.77 -12.25
C PHE A 192 -6.46 27.22 -11.79
N SER A 193 -7.61 27.79 -11.44
CA SER A 193 -7.74 29.13 -10.86
C SER A 193 -7.75 29.13 -9.33
N MET A 194 -7.90 27.94 -8.72
CA MET A 194 -7.95 27.74 -7.28
C MET A 194 -6.88 26.74 -6.83
N CYS A 195 -6.28 27.02 -5.68
CA CYS A 195 -5.49 26.05 -4.93
C CYS A 195 -6.44 25.17 -4.10
N PRO A 196 -6.26 23.84 -4.05
CA PRO A 196 -7.09 22.97 -3.20
C PRO A 196 -7.07 23.36 -1.72
N MET A 197 -5.95 23.90 -1.24
CA MET A 197 -5.81 24.43 0.11
C MET A 197 -5.69 25.95 0.14
N ASP A 198 -6.11 26.60 1.24
CA ASP A 198 -5.77 28.01 1.47
C ASP A 198 -4.25 28.19 1.52
N LEU A 199 -3.74 29.25 0.91
CA LEU A 199 -2.32 29.55 0.87
C LEU A 199 -1.72 29.78 2.27
N ASN A 200 -2.52 29.94 3.33
CA ASN A 200 -2.00 30.07 4.69
C ASN A 200 -1.95 28.77 5.48
N ASP A 201 -2.46 27.67 4.91
CA ASP A 201 -2.70 26.39 5.60
C ASP A 201 -1.63 25.32 5.33
N PHE A 202 -0.76 25.57 4.34
CA PHE A 202 0.40 24.74 4.03
C PHE A 202 1.70 25.54 4.02
N THR A 203 2.81 24.84 4.22
CA THR A 203 4.17 25.42 4.27
C THR A 203 4.88 25.32 2.93
N ALA A 204 4.85 24.15 2.31
CA ALA A 204 5.52 23.86 1.05
C ALA A 204 4.57 23.19 0.06
N ALA A 205 4.83 23.41 -1.23
CA ALA A 205 4.30 22.58 -2.30
C ALA A 205 5.37 21.52 -2.66
N GLU A 206 4.92 20.31 -2.95
CA GLU A 206 5.81 19.19 -3.29
C GLU A 206 5.87 18.98 -4.81
N PRO A 207 7.07 18.92 -5.41
CA PRO A 207 7.26 18.43 -6.77
C PRO A 207 6.88 16.95 -6.90
N LEU A 208 6.73 16.48 -8.15
CA LEU A 208 6.72 15.06 -8.47
C LEU A 208 8.03 14.39 -8.03
N GLY A 209 7.95 13.08 -7.78
CA GLY A 209 9.10 12.23 -7.57
C GLY A 209 9.59 12.17 -6.13
N ARG A 210 8.70 12.42 -5.16
CA ARG A 210 8.96 12.11 -3.76
C ARG A 210 9.28 10.62 -3.61
N LEU A 211 10.16 10.31 -2.68
CA LEU A 211 10.49 8.94 -2.30
C LEU A 211 10.03 8.74 -0.86
N ASN A 212 9.38 7.62 -0.60
CA ASN A 212 9.02 7.13 0.73
C ASN A 212 8.86 5.60 0.70
N PRO A 213 9.97 4.83 0.65
CA PRO A 213 9.89 3.38 0.48
C PRO A 213 9.07 2.67 1.54
N ARG A 214 8.98 3.20 2.77
CA ARG A 214 8.18 2.60 3.86
C ARG A 214 6.69 2.59 3.59
N SER A 215 6.19 3.53 2.80
CA SER A 215 4.77 3.67 2.48
C SER A 215 4.45 3.29 1.03
N GLY A 216 5.36 2.60 0.33
CA GLY A 216 5.14 2.17 -1.06
C GLY A 216 5.71 3.08 -2.14
N HIS A 217 6.24 4.26 -1.79
CA HIS A 217 6.90 5.15 -2.76
C HIS A 217 8.40 4.87 -2.88
N THR A 218 8.75 3.62 -3.18
CA THR A 218 10.13 3.27 -3.52
C THR A 218 10.54 3.87 -4.86
N PHE A 219 9.61 3.89 -5.81
CA PHE A 219 9.75 4.65 -7.05
C PHE A 219 9.31 6.10 -6.83
N PRO A 220 9.81 7.05 -7.64
CA PRO A 220 9.40 8.45 -7.56
C PRO A 220 7.87 8.60 -7.64
N SER A 221 7.24 9.20 -6.62
CA SER A 221 5.79 9.38 -6.52
C SER A 221 5.20 10.15 -7.70
N ASP A 222 4.06 9.65 -8.17
CA ASP A 222 3.28 10.09 -9.33
C ASP A 222 2.32 11.26 -9.01
N HIS A 223 2.58 11.99 -7.94
CA HIS A 223 1.81 13.15 -7.51
C HIS A 223 2.71 14.17 -6.83
N GLY A 224 2.25 15.42 -6.87
CA GLY A 224 2.74 16.45 -5.97
C GLY A 224 1.79 16.58 -4.79
N GLY A 225 1.91 17.67 -4.05
CA GLY A 225 1.02 17.91 -2.93
C GLY A 225 1.38 19.13 -2.13
N PHE A 226 0.89 19.16 -0.90
CA PHE A 226 1.10 20.24 0.05
C PHE A 226 1.48 19.70 1.42
N VAL A 227 2.52 20.27 2.03
CA VAL A 227 2.89 19.96 3.42
C VAL A 227 2.07 20.83 4.37
N PHE A 228 1.26 20.24 5.23
CA PHE A 228 0.42 20.96 6.18
C PHE A 228 1.24 21.89 7.08
N LYS A 229 0.68 23.03 7.40
CA LYS A 229 1.34 23.98 8.32
C LYS A 229 1.38 23.49 9.75
N ASN A 230 0.31 22.83 10.20
CA ASN A 230 0.25 22.17 11.49
C ASN A 230 -0.35 20.76 11.27
N PRO A 231 0.47 19.73 11.02
CA PRO A 231 -0.02 18.37 10.82
C PRO A 231 -0.61 17.76 12.11
N GLU A 232 -0.13 18.20 13.28
CA GLU A 232 -0.58 17.72 14.58
C GLU A 232 -1.92 18.30 15.07
N LEU A 233 -2.51 19.25 14.32
CA LEU A 233 -3.71 19.96 14.76
C LEU A 233 -4.95 19.10 14.53
N TYR A 234 -5.67 18.76 15.61
CA TYR A 234 -6.93 17.99 15.62
C TYR A 234 -8.09 18.83 16.22
N PRO A 235 -9.34 18.77 15.68
CA PRO A 235 -9.82 18.00 14.52
C PRO A 235 -9.32 18.56 13.17
N PRO A 236 -9.65 17.94 12.01
CA PRO A 236 -9.22 18.41 10.69
C PRO A 236 -9.54 19.89 10.47
N PRO A 237 -8.52 20.76 10.31
CA PRO A 237 -8.72 22.20 10.35
C PRO A 237 -8.77 22.86 8.97
N TYR A 238 -8.32 22.19 7.91
CA TYR A 238 -8.09 22.83 6.61
C TYR A 238 -9.20 22.49 5.63
N ASP A 239 -9.86 23.49 5.06
CA ASP A 239 -10.79 23.27 3.96
C ASP A 239 -10.05 22.76 2.73
N VAL A 240 -10.64 21.78 2.04
CA VAL A 240 -10.21 21.32 0.73
C VAL A 240 -11.22 21.79 -0.30
N ARG A 241 -10.75 22.35 -1.41
CA ARG A 241 -11.57 22.97 -2.45
C ARG A 241 -11.29 22.39 -3.83
N ALA A 242 -12.29 22.41 -4.70
CA ALA A 242 -12.11 22.03 -6.09
C ALA A 242 -11.19 23.05 -6.81
N PRO A 243 -10.10 22.63 -7.48
CA PRO A 243 -9.14 23.54 -8.12
C PRO A 243 -9.67 24.16 -9.43
N ALA A 244 -10.61 23.48 -10.07
CA ALA A 244 -11.34 23.91 -11.27
C ALA A 244 -12.74 23.28 -11.26
N GLY A 245 -13.62 23.74 -12.16
CA GLY A 245 -14.93 23.11 -12.36
C GLY A 245 -14.81 21.74 -13.03
N GLY A 246 -15.80 20.88 -12.82
CA GLY A 246 -15.81 19.53 -13.35
C GLY A 246 -16.89 18.66 -12.71
N ILE A 247 -16.65 17.35 -12.72
CA ILE A 247 -17.50 16.34 -12.12
C ILE A 247 -16.64 15.52 -11.17
N ILE A 248 -17.03 15.43 -9.90
CA ILE A 248 -16.52 14.37 -9.02
C ILE A 248 -17.07 13.07 -9.57
N SER A 249 -16.18 12.26 -10.13
CA SER A 249 -16.49 11.01 -10.84
C SER A 249 -16.37 9.80 -9.95
N SER A 250 -15.57 9.90 -8.89
CA SER A 250 -15.39 8.84 -7.92
C SER A 250 -14.88 9.36 -6.59
N ILE A 251 -15.16 8.57 -5.57
CA ILE A 251 -14.65 8.74 -4.21
C ILE A 251 -14.16 7.38 -3.73
N ASP A 252 -12.89 7.30 -3.40
CA ASP A 252 -12.32 6.19 -2.64
C ASP A 252 -12.46 6.50 -1.16
N TYR A 253 -12.89 5.52 -0.37
CA TYR A 253 -13.09 5.67 1.07
C TYR A 253 -12.37 4.57 1.83
N TYR A 254 -11.41 4.95 2.66
CA TYR A 254 -10.64 4.04 3.51
C TYR A 254 -10.76 4.36 5.00
N LEU A 255 -10.52 3.33 5.80
CA LEU A 255 -10.38 3.42 7.24
C LEU A 255 -9.00 2.87 7.63
N TYR A 256 -8.27 3.64 8.42
CA TYR A 256 -6.97 3.22 8.97
C TYR A 256 -6.98 3.27 10.47
N ASP A 257 -6.16 2.43 11.08
CA ASP A 257 -5.92 2.50 12.51
C ASP A 257 -5.05 3.72 12.85
N TRP A 258 -5.38 4.38 13.96
CA TRP A 258 -4.54 5.45 14.49
C TRP A 258 -3.18 4.90 14.93
N PRO A 259 -2.06 5.55 14.53
CA PRO A 259 -0.74 5.15 15.02
C PRO A 259 -0.61 5.46 16.52
N GLU A 260 0.15 4.64 17.25
CA GLU A 260 0.25 4.74 18.72
C GLU A 260 0.73 6.14 19.17
N GLU A 261 1.70 6.69 18.44
CA GLU A 261 2.29 8.01 18.65
C GLU A 261 1.30 9.17 18.49
N SER A 262 0.18 8.96 17.80
CA SER A 262 -0.87 9.98 17.65
C SER A 262 -1.53 10.32 18.99
N GLY A 263 -1.54 9.38 19.94
CA GLY A 263 -2.33 9.46 21.17
C GLY A 263 -3.84 9.26 20.97
N PHE A 264 -4.27 8.87 19.76
CA PHE A 264 -5.64 8.48 19.44
C PHE A 264 -5.76 6.95 19.33
N SER A 265 -6.99 6.46 19.38
CA SER A 265 -7.29 5.02 19.30
C SER A 265 -8.51 4.78 18.41
N GLY A 266 -8.58 3.59 17.80
CA GLY A 266 -9.63 3.25 16.84
C GLY A 266 -9.20 3.58 15.42
N GLN A 267 -10.17 3.90 14.57
CA GLN A 267 -9.92 4.18 13.16
C GLN A 267 -10.17 5.64 12.80
N TYR A 268 -9.52 6.10 11.73
CA TYR A 268 -9.81 7.36 11.07
C TYR A 268 -10.13 7.15 9.60
N THR A 269 -10.94 8.07 9.07
CA THR A 269 -11.33 8.10 7.66
C THR A 269 -10.26 8.78 6.82
N ASP A 270 -10.06 8.26 5.62
CA ASP A 270 -9.30 8.88 4.54
C ASP A 270 -10.08 8.72 3.23
N TYR A 271 -10.21 9.81 2.49
CA TYR A 271 -10.89 9.86 1.21
C TYR A 271 -9.97 10.38 0.12
N THR A 272 -10.08 9.77 -1.06
CA THR A 272 -9.55 10.31 -2.31
C THR A 272 -10.71 10.66 -3.23
N VAL A 273 -10.68 11.87 -3.78
CA VAL A 273 -11.73 12.39 -4.66
C VAL A 273 -11.13 12.60 -6.05
N THR A 274 -11.71 11.94 -7.06
CA THR A 274 -11.34 12.14 -8.47
C THR A 274 -12.31 13.11 -9.13
N ILE A 275 -11.76 14.15 -9.76
CA ILE A 275 -12.51 15.21 -10.45
C ILE A 275 -12.11 15.21 -11.93
N HIS A 276 -13.02 14.79 -12.79
CA HIS A 276 -12.89 14.97 -14.23
C HIS A 276 -13.22 16.42 -14.59
N HIS A 277 -12.24 17.15 -15.11
CA HIS A 277 -12.44 18.51 -15.62
C HIS A 277 -12.78 18.49 -17.11
N THR A 278 -12.18 17.57 -17.85
CA THR A 278 -12.57 17.15 -19.19
C THR A 278 -12.49 15.63 -19.31
N ASN A 279 -12.88 15.07 -20.45
CA ASN A 279 -12.76 13.62 -20.71
C ASN A 279 -11.33 13.13 -20.92
N THR A 280 -10.34 14.03 -20.94
CA THR A 280 -8.90 13.66 -21.10
C THR A 280 -8.02 14.40 -20.10
N PHE A 281 -8.62 15.01 -19.07
CA PHE A 281 -7.91 15.76 -18.04
C PHE A 281 -8.67 15.74 -16.71
N TYR A 282 -8.06 15.14 -15.70
CA TYR A 282 -8.63 14.99 -14.37
C TYR A 282 -7.60 15.23 -13.27
N SER A 283 -8.07 15.47 -12.06
CA SER A 283 -7.23 15.50 -10.87
C SER A 283 -7.77 14.59 -9.78
N LYS A 284 -6.88 14.00 -8.98
CA LYS A 284 -7.24 13.28 -7.75
C LYS A 284 -6.72 14.08 -6.56
N ILE A 285 -7.50 14.19 -5.51
CA ILE A 285 -7.09 14.83 -4.25
C ILE A 285 -7.26 13.80 -3.13
N GLY A 286 -6.14 13.37 -2.55
CA GLY A 286 -6.08 12.34 -1.50
C GLY A 286 -5.94 12.95 -0.12
N HIS A 287 -5.97 12.12 0.92
CA HIS A 287 -5.82 12.53 2.32
C HIS A 287 -6.90 13.51 2.80
N ILE A 288 -8.10 13.43 2.22
CA ILE A 288 -9.26 14.17 2.70
C ILE A 288 -9.78 13.42 3.93
N SER A 289 -9.78 14.11 5.08
CA SER A 289 -10.15 13.54 6.37
C SER A 289 -11.67 13.48 6.58
N GLU A 290 -12.41 14.47 6.08
CA GLU A 290 -13.87 14.55 6.17
C GLU A 290 -14.40 15.10 4.85
N LEU A 291 -15.42 14.45 4.25
CA LEU A 291 -16.11 15.01 3.09
C LEU A 291 -17.11 16.10 3.54
N ASP A 292 -17.31 17.10 2.68
CA ASP A 292 -18.34 18.12 2.92
C ASP A 292 -19.74 17.48 2.88
N GLU A 293 -20.66 18.01 3.68
CA GLU A 293 -22.03 17.48 3.79
C GLU A 293 -22.74 17.47 2.42
N SER A 294 -22.49 18.49 1.58
CA SER A 294 -23.08 18.56 0.25
C SER A 294 -22.57 17.47 -0.71
N ILE A 295 -21.36 16.93 -0.47
CA ILE A 295 -20.82 15.80 -1.22
C ILE A 295 -21.40 14.49 -0.67
N LEU A 296 -21.44 14.34 0.65
CA LEU A 296 -22.01 13.16 1.31
C LEU A 296 -23.49 12.93 0.95
N GLU A 297 -24.28 13.99 0.84
CA GLU A 297 -25.70 13.91 0.45
C GLU A 297 -25.91 13.38 -0.98
N GLN A 298 -24.89 13.44 -1.84
CA GLN A 298 -24.95 13.03 -3.24
C GLN A 298 -24.12 11.76 -3.53
N ALA A 299 -23.22 11.39 -2.62
CA ALA A 299 -22.36 10.21 -2.72
C ALA A 299 -23.07 8.98 -2.15
N ASP A 300 -23.99 8.42 -2.93
CA ASP A 300 -24.69 7.18 -2.58
C ASP A 300 -23.73 5.98 -2.60
N GLY A 301 -23.80 5.11 -1.58
CA GLY A 301 -23.10 3.82 -1.57
C GLY A 301 -21.67 3.84 -1.01
N LEU A 302 -21.22 4.96 -0.45
CA LEU A 302 -19.90 5.06 0.21
C LEU A 302 -19.74 3.98 1.28
N THR A 303 -18.81 3.06 1.02
CA THR A 303 -18.48 1.95 1.92
C THR A 303 -16.96 1.95 2.15
N PRO A 304 -16.48 1.75 3.38
CA PRO A 304 -15.03 1.64 3.63
C PRO A 304 -14.38 0.54 2.79
N GLY A 305 -13.18 0.81 2.28
CA GLY A 305 -12.41 -0.07 1.41
C GLY A 305 -12.92 -0.13 -0.03
N THR A 306 -13.75 0.82 -0.47
CA THR A 306 -14.35 0.77 -1.82
C THR A 306 -14.12 2.04 -2.62
N TYR A 307 -13.95 1.82 -3.92
CA TYR A 307 -14.12 2.84 -4.95
C TYR A 307 -15.61 3.03 -5.23
N THR A 308 -16.11 4.24 -5.05
CA THR A 308 -17.50 4.60 -5.29
C THR A 308 -17.61 5.53 -6.50
N PRO A 309 -18.13 5.06 -7.65
CA PRO A 309 -18.45 5.94 -8.77
C PRO A 309 -19.51 6.97 -8.36
N THR A 310 -19.31 8.22 -8.77
CA THR A 310 -20.22 9.34 -8.51
C THR A 310 -20.40 10.20 -9.76
N ASN A 311 -21.37 11.10 -9.73
CA ASN A 311 -21.55 12.11 -10.78
C ASN A 311 -22.04 13.41 -10.13
N ILE A 312 -21.12 14.09 -9.44
CA ILE A 312 -21.43 15.29 -8.66
C ILE A 312 -20.79 16.51 -9.35
N PRO A 313 -21.58 17.40 -9.97
CA PRO A 313 -21.06 18.61 -10.59
C PRO A 313 -20.45 19.55 -9.55
N ILE A 314 -19.28 20.11 -9.85
CA ILE A 314 -18.55 21.02 -8.96
C ILE A 314 -18.02 22.24 -9.71
N SER A 315 -17.94 23.37 -9.02
CA SER A 315 -17.32 24.61 -9.50
C SER A 315 -15.98 24.84 -8.81
N ALA A 316 -15.09 25.59 -9.46
CA ALA A 316 -13.83 26.00 -8.84
C ALA A 316 -14.09 26.75 -7.51
N GLY A 317 -13.44 26.30 -6.44
CA GLY A 317 -13.52 26.90 -5.11
C GLY A 317 -14.61 26.33 -4.20
N ASP A 318 -15.51 25.49 -4.71
CA ASP A 318 -16.46 24.74 -3.89
C ASP A 318 -15.69 23.87 -2.88
N VAL A 319 -16.20 23.80 -1.65
CA VAL A 319 -15.61 22.98 -0.59
C VAL A 319 -15.98 21.52 -0.83
N ILE A 320 -14.98 20.65 -0.93
CA ILE A 320 -15.18 19.21 -1.11
C ILE A 320 -15.04 18.45 0.22
N GLY A 321 -14.36 19.05 1.20
CA GLY A 321 -14.13 18.44 2.48
C GLY A 321 -13.09 19.18 3.31
N LYS A 322 -12.47 18.45 4.24
CA LYS A 322 -11.40 18.92 5.12
C LYS A 322 -10.24 17.96 5.15
N ALA A 323 -9.03 18.50 5.35
CA ALA A 323 -7.80 17.75 5.52
C ALA A 323 -7.05 18.16 6.80
N GLY A 324 -6.03 17.38 7.17
CA GLY A 324 -5.33 17.49 8.44
C GLY A 324 -6.09 16.81 9.59
N GLY A 325 -5.73 17.07 10.85
CA GLY A 325 -6.42 16.38 11.96
C GLY A 325 -6.13 14.89 12.01
N ARG A 326 -4.92 14.51 11.62
CA ARG A 326 -4.39 13.14 11.63
C ARG A 326 -2.96 13.13 12.23
N PRO A 327 -2.79 13.61 13.48
CA PRO A 327 -1.48 13.67 14.15
C PRO A 327 -0.76 12.33 14.11
N GLY A 328 0.54 12.35 13.81
CA GLY A 328 1.36 11.14 13.65
C GLY A 328 1.03 10.25 12.44
N ALA A 329 -0.06 10.50 11.71
CA ALA A 329 -0.48 9.68 10.58
C ALA A 329 -0.27 10.39 9.23
N LEU A 330 -0.78 11.61 9.06
CA LEU A 330 -0.70 12.35 7.81
C LEU A 330 -0.06 13.72 8.01
N THR A 331 0.81 14.10 7.08
CA THR A 331 1.54 15.37 7.13
C THR A 331 1.27 16.30 5.95
N GLY A 332 0.51 15.84 4.96
CA GLY A 332 0.21 16.60 3.76
C GLY A 332 -1.07 16.16 3.06
N LEU A 333 -1.37 16.87 1.99
CA LEU A 333 -2.45 16.59 1.05
C LEU A 333 -1.84 16.26 -0.32
N ASP A 334 -2.27 15.17 -0.91
CA ASP A 334 -1.76 14.75 -2.21
C ASP A 334 -2.63 15.29 -3.34
N TRP A 335 -1.99 15.64 -4.45
CA TRP A 335 -2.65 16.16 -5.63
C TRP A 335 -2.06 15.56 -6.91
N TRP A 336 -2.79 14.61 -7.48
CA TRP A 336 -2.53 14.06 -8.81
C TRP A 336 -3.17 14.94 -9.86
N VAL A 337 -2.48 15.13 -10.98
CA VAL A 337 -3.04 15.72 -12.19
C VAL A 337 -2.65 14.84 -13.36
N VAL A 338 -3.65 14.41 -14.11
CA VAL A 338 -3.50 13.52 -15.25
C VAL A 338 -3.94 14.28 -16.50
N ASP A 339 -3.07 14.31 -17.49
CA ASP A 339 -3.33 14.85 -18.83
C ASP A 339 -3.10 13.73 -19.84
N GLU A 340 -4.18 13.13 -20.32
CA GLU A 340 -4.11 11.99 -21.24
C GLU A 340 -3.55 12.38 -22.63
N ASP A 341 -3.50 13.68 -22.94
CA ASP A 341 -2.83 14.19 -24.15
C ASP A 341 -1.29 14.20 -24.00
N VAL A 342 -0.76 13.95 -22.80
CA VAL A 342 0.66 13.85 -22.48
C VAL A 342 1.03 12.40 -22.20
N THR A 343 2.12 11.91 -22.78
CA THR A 343 2.70 10.61 -22.42
C THR A 343 4.16 10.78 -22.00
N LEU A 344 4.48 10.32 -20.79
CA LEU A 344 5.84 10.25 -20.28
C LEU A 344 6.62 9.20 -21.08
N THR A 345 7.82 9.56 -21.53
CA THR A 345 8.62 8.75 -22.47
C THR A 345 9.88 8.16 -21.83
N GLY A 346 10.15 8.50 -20.57
CA GLY A 346 11.29 7.99 -19.83
C GLY A 346 11.04 6.68 -19.11
N PHE A 347 9.86 6.06 -19.22
CA PHE A 347 9.63 4.68 -18.78
C PHE A 347 9.95 3.73 -19.93
N ILE A 348 10.79 2.72 -19.68
CA ILE A 348 11.10 1.70 -20.69
C ILE A 348 9.95 0.68 -20.80
N HIS A 349 9.38 0.31 -19.65
CA HIS A 349 8.24 -0.59 -19.51
C HIS A 349 7.07 0.13 -18.82
N PRO A 350 6.34 1.02 -19.51
CA PRO A 350 5.18 1.71 -18.95
C PRO A 350 4.09 0.77 -18.42
N GLU A 351 4.01 -0.46 -18.94
CA GLU A 351 3.07 -1.51 -18.51
C GLU A 351 3.29 -2.01 -17.07
N ASN A 352 4.44 -1.70 -16.45
CA ASN A 352 4.74 -2.04 -15.06
C ASN A 352 4.12 -1.05 -14.05
N TYR A 353 3.43 -0.01 -14.53
CA TYR A 353 2.88 1.05 -13.71
C TYR A 353 1.36 1.16 -13.92
N PRO A 354 0.60 1.69 -12.94
CA PRO A 354 -0.79 2.06 -13.15
C PRO A 354 -0.93 2.97 -14.38
N GLU A 355 -1.96 2.76 -15.20
CA GLU A 355 -2.14 3.43 -16.50
C GLU A 355 -1.98 4.96 -16.40
N ARG A 356 -2.60 5.59 -15.39
CA ARG A 356 -2.52 7.04 -15.16
C ARG A 356 -1.08 7.53 -15.02
N THR A 357 -0.17 6.72 -14.46
CA THR A 357 1.20 7.11 -14.10
C THR A 357 1.94 7.62 -15.33
N THR A 358 1.66 7.03 -16.48
CA THR A 358 2.27 7.38 -17.76
C THR A 358 1.78 8.71 -18.33
N HIS A 359 0.72 9.29 -17.76
CA HIS A 359 0.07 10.53 -18.15
C HIS A 359 0.12 11.60 -17.03
N ILE A 360 0.89 11.35 -15.97
CA ILE A 360 1.01 12.28 -14.84
C ILE A 360 1.78 13.54 -15.25
N VAL A 361 1.22 14.67 -14.83
CA VAL A 361 1.81 15.99 -14.96
C VAL A 361 1.75 16.70 -13.61
N HIS A 362 2.64 17.67 -13.40
CA HIS A 362 2.61 18.46 -12.17
C HIS A 362 1.60 19.61 -12.29
N PHE A 363 0.77 19.83 -11.26
CA PHE A 363 -0.29 20.86 -11.26
C PHE A 363 0.22 22.27 -11.57
N ILE A 364 1.48 22.58 -11.24
CA ILE A 364 2.03 23.94 -11.36
C ILE A 364 2.00 24.50 -12.79
N ASP A 365 2.10 23.63 -13.79
CA ASP A 365 2.10 24.05 -15.20
C ASP A 365 0.69 24.34 -15.73
N TYR A 366 -0.34 23.94 -14.97
CA TYR A 366 -1.74 24.14 -15.27
C TYR A 366 -2.39 25.22 -14.39
N CYS A 367 -1.63 25.85 -13.48
CA CYS A 367 -2.13 26.96 -12.66
C CYS A 367 -2.14 28.30 -13.44
N GLU A 368 -3.11 29.16 -13.13
CA GLU A 368 -3.06 30.56 -13.57
C GLU A 368 -1.77 31.27 -13.09
N ASP A 369 -1.27 32.24 -13.86
CA ASP A 369 0.06 32.87 -13.66
C ASP A 369 0.36 33.31 -12.21
N ASN A 370 -0.62 33.90 -11.53
CA ASN A 370 -0.45 34.35 -10.14
C ASN A 370 -0.31 33.15 -9.19
N LEU A 371 -1.19 32.16 -9.32
CA LEU A 371 -1.15 30.94 -8.51
C LEU A 371 0.14 30.16 -8.79
N ARG A 372 0.51 30.00 -10.07
CA ARG A 372 1.77 29.37 -10.50
C ARG A 372 2.97 30.03 -9.84
N THR A 373 3.04 31.36 -9.84
CA THR A 373 4.15 32.11 -9.22
C THR A 373 4.23 31.85 -7.72
N ILE A 374 3.08 31.88 -7.02
CA ILE A 374 3.02 31.63 -5.57
C ILE A 374 3.45 30.20 -5.24
N LEU A 375 2.97 29.21 -5.98
CA LEU A 375 3.29 27.80 -5.76
C LEU A 375 4.75 27.49 -6.13
N ALA A 376 5.28 28.09 -7.21
CA ALA A 376 6.69 27.97 -7.59
C ALA A 376 7.63 28.45 -6.47
N ASP A 377 7.27 29.54 -5.80
CA ASP A 377 8.05 30.05 -4.68
C ASP A 377 8.00 29.14 -3.44
N ARG A 378 7.03 28.24 -3.38
CA ARG A 378 6.83 27.26 -2.30
C ARG A 378 7.31 25.85 -2.64
N LEU A 379 7.89 25.62 -3.81
CA LEU A 379 8.57 24.36 -4.13
C LEU A 379 9.91 24.30 -3.40
N TYR A 380 9.88 23.90 -2.13
CA TYR A 380 11.07 23.74 -1.30
C TYR A 380 10.86 22.68 -0.23
N ASN A 381 11.96 22.06 0.20
CA ASN A 381 11.95 21.11 1.30
C ASN A 381 11.66 21.86 2.62
N SER A 382 10.52 21.61 3.25
CA SER A 382 10.09 22.31 4.47
C SER A 382 11.00 22.08 5.69
N VAL A 383 11.81 21.02 5.68
CA VAL A 383 12.76 20.67 6.75
C VAL A 383 14.12 21.33 6.51
N THR A 384 14.67 21.23 5.31
CA THR A 384 16.04 21.69 5.00
C THR A 384 16.10 23.10 4.40
N GLY A 385 14.97 23.62 3.91
CA GLY A 385 14.88 24.91 3.22
C GLY A 385 15.43 24.91 1.79
N VAL A 386 15.82 23.74 1.26
CA VAL A 386 16.33 23.62 -0.11
C VAL A 386 15.21 23.91 -1.10
N LYS A 387 15.38 24.99 -1.89
CA LYS A 387 14.42 25.40 -2.93
C LYS A 387 14.70 24.66 -4.23
N ARG A 388 13.65 24.11 -4.84
CA ARG A 388 13.72 23.54 -6.18
C ARG A 388 13.85 24.65 -7.22
N THR A 389 14.84 24.51 -8.11
CA THR A 389 15.12 25.50 -9.18
C THR A 389 15.44 24.87 -10.54
N ALA A 390 15.57 23.55 -10.60
CA ALA A 390 15.90 22.83 -11.83
C ALA A 390 14.64 22.50 -12.63
N GLU A 391 14.78 22.55 -13.97
CA GLU A 391 13.70 22.14 -14.88
C GLU A 391 13.65 20.61 -15.06
N PRO A 392 12.45 20.02 -15.26
CA PRO A 392 11.15 20.68 -15.17
C PRO A 392 10.83 21.11 -13.73
N LEU A 393 10.37 22.34 -13.52
CA LEU A 393 10.19 22.89 -12.17
C LEU A 393 9.26 22.01 -11.31
N GLY A 394 8.26 21.37 -11.92
CA GLY A 394 7.33 20.44 -11.24
C GLY A 394 7.92 19.06 -10.89
N GLY A 395 9.16 18.74 -11.25
CA GLY A 395 9.71 17.40 -11.05
C GLY A 395 9.38 16.44 -12.19
N LYS A 396 9.86 15.20 -12.07
CA LYS A 396 9.58 14.09 -12.99
C LYS A 396 9.72 12.75 -12.26
N ILE A 397 9.19 11.69 -12.87
CA ILE A 397 9.18 10.34 -12.29
C ILE A 397 9.83 9.27 -13.19
N ASP A 398 10.00 9.58 -14.48
CA ASP A 398 10.37 8.65 -15.55
C ASP A 398 11.87 8.71 -15.86
N PHE A 399 12.72 8.25 -14.94
CA PHE A 399 14.18 8.41 -15.03
C PHE A 399 14.91 7.36 -15.87
N ASP A 400 14.22 6.32 -16.34
CA ASP A 400 14.86 5.17 -16.97
C ASP A 400 15.62 5.57 -18.23
N GLN A 401 16.79 4.95 -18.39
CA GLN A 401 17.60 5.06 -19.60
C GLN A 401 18.12 3.68 -19.98
N LEU A 402 17.84 3.24 -21.21
CA LEU A 402 18.20 1.90 -21.68
C LEU A 402 19.72 1.69 -21.58
N GLY A 403 20.14 0.55 -21.01
CA GLY A 403 21.56 0.23 -20.82
C GLY A 403 22.27 1.04 -19.74
N LYS A 404 21.52 1.78 -18.91
CA LYS A 404 22.04 2.61 -17.81
C LYS A 404 21.45 2.23 -16.47
N LEU A 405 22.18 2.52 -15.40
CA LEU A 405 21.75 2.21 -14.03
C LEU A 405 20.61 3.11 -13.54
N VAL A 406 20.57 4.37 -13.98
CA VAL A 406 19.53 5.32 -13.57
C VAL A 406 18.12 4.80 -13.91
N GLY A 407 17.19 4.99 -12.98
CA GLY A 407 15.80 4.56 -13.12
C GLY A 407 15.31 3.62 -12.03
N ASN A 408 14.16 3.03 -12.31
CA ASN A 408 13.44 2.09 -11.49
C ASN A 408 13.85 0.65 -11.83
N TRP A 409 13.87 -0.20 -10.80
CA TRP A 409 14.28 -1.60 -10.88
C TRP A 409 13.38 -2.45 -9.98
N ILE A 410 12.96 -3.59 -10.51
CA ILE A 410 12.00 -4.51 -9.90
C ILE A 410 12.72 -5.85 -9.70
N HIS A 411 12.63 -6.45 -8.52
CA HIS A 411 13.25 -7.75 -8.27
C HIS A 411 12.72 -8.81 -9.25
N GLU A 412 13.58 -9.73 -9.72
CA GLU A 412 13.17 -10.71 -10.75
C GLU A 412 12.12 -11.73 -10.29
N SER A 413 11.86 -11.80 -8.97
CA SER A 413 10.80 -12.63 -8.38
C SER A 413 9.45 -11.91 -8.25
N THR A 414 9.33 -10.68 -8.74
CA THR A 414 8.07 -9.93 -8.73
C THR A 414 7.10 -10.50 -9.75
N THR A 415 5.86 -10.69 -9.30
CA THR A 415 4.72 -11.17 -10.09
C THR A 415 3.78 -10.02 -10.45
N ASP A 416 3.67 -9.01 -9.59
CA ASP A 416 2.92 -7.79 -9.83
C ASP A 416 3.78 -6.56 -9.52
N PRO A 417 4.43 -5.97 -10.54
CA PRO A 417 5.25 -4.78 -10.42
C PRO A 417 4.55 -3.55 -9.85
N SER A 418 3.23 -3.46 -9.98
CA SER A 418 2.49 -2.31 -9.47
C SER A 418 2.20 -2.41 -7.97
N MET A 419 2.15 -3.65 -7.46
CA MET A 419 1.69 -3.94 -6.09
C MET A 419 2.83 -4.33 -5.15
N GLU A 420 3.88 -4.96 -5.64
CA GLU A 420 4.95 -5.53 -4.80
C GLU A 420 6.09 -4.54 -4.55
N TRP A 421 5.77 -3.35 -4.02
CA TRP A 421 6.73 -2.26 -3.81
C TRP A 421 7.88 -2.60 -2.86
N THR A 422 7.72 -3.63 -2.02
CA THR A 422 8.80 -4.14 -1.16
C THR A 422 9.94 -4.77 -1.96
N LYS A 423 9.68 -5.12 -3.23
CA LYS A 423 10.65 -5.67 -4.18
C LYS A 423 11.25 -4.61 -5.10
N HIS A 424 10.98 -3.33 -4.86
CA HIS A 424 11.45 -2.24 -5.70
C HIS A 424 12.82 -1.70 -5.26
N LEU A 425 13.56 -1.15 -6.22
CA LEU A 425 14.83 -0.47 -6.04
C LEU A 425 14.91 0.69 -7.05
N ALA A 426 15.30 1.89 -6.61
CA ALA A 426 15.45 3.03 -7.51
C ALA A 426 16.83 3.68 -7.38
N PHE A 427 17.44 4.03 -8.51
CA PHE A 427 18.63 4.88 -8.60
C PHE A 427 18.26 6.16 -9.33
N VAL A 428 17.92 7.20 -8.56
CA VAL A 428 17.32 8.43 -9.07
C VAL A 428 17.93 9.64 -8.38
N TYR A 429 17.32 10.81 -8.55
CA TYR A 429 17.79 12.07 -7.98
C TYR A 429 16.80 12.63 -6.97
N ASP A 430 17.28 13.48 -6.07
CA ASP A 430 16.45 14.14 -5.09
C ASP A 430 15.44 15.09 -5.73
N LEU A 431 14.20 15.09 -5.22
CA LEU A 431 13.12 15.89 -5.77
C LEU A 431 13.31 17.40 -5.61
N TYR A 432 14.08 17.88 -4.63
CA TYR A 432 14.31 19.32 -4.41
C TYR A 432 15.66 19.77 -4.97
N ASP A 433 16.71 18.96 -4.80
CA ASP A 433 18.02 19.18 -5.41
C ASP A 433 18.42 18.02 -6.35
N PRO A 434 18.05 18.08 -7.64
CA PRO A 434 18.34 17.02 -8.60
C PRO A 434 19.82 16.76 -8.86
N THR A 435 20.73 17.55 -8.29
CA THR A 435 22.16 17.23 -8.33
C THR A 435 22.52 16.10 -7.37
N GLN A 436 21.67 15.78 -6.38
CA GLN A 436 21.94 14.77 -5.37
C GLN A 436 21.34 13.42 -5.78
N ILE A 437 22.18 12.39 -5.79
CA ILE A 437 21.76 11.01 -6.04
C ILE A 437 21.02 10.47 -4.82
N ARG A 438 19.94 9.74 -5.08
CA ARG A 438 19.14 9.00 -4.13
C ARG A 438 19.04 7.55 -4.55
N ILE A 439 19.21 6.65 -3.58
CA ILE A 439 18.97 5.23 -3.76
C ILE A 439 17.83 4.84 -2.83
N ALA A 440 16.70 4.46 -3.40
CA ALA A 440 15.50 4.06 -2.67
C ALA A 440 15.38 2.54 -2.68
N VAL A 441 15.20 1.94 -1.51
CA VAL A 441 15.12 0.49 -1.34
C VAL A 441 13.78 0.17 -0.67
N GLY A 442 12.95 -0.61 -1.36
CA GLY A 442 11.63 -1.01 -0.89
C GLY A 442 11.65 -2.14 0.14
N ASP A 443 12.76 -2.88 0.23
CA ASP A 443 12.91 -4.05 1.09
C ASP A 443 12.74 -3.72 2.58
N THR A 444 11.50 -3.75 3.07
CA THR A 444 11.12 -3.42 4.45
C THR A 444 11.36 -4.55 5.42
N ALA A 445 11.35 -5.79 4.92
CA ALA A 445 11.58 -6.99 5.73
C ALA A 445 13.07 -7.41 5.76
N GLY A 446 13.91 -6.82 4.91
CA GLY A 446 15.32 -7.20 4.77
C GLY A 446 15.49 -8.59 4.15
N GLU A 447 14.57 -8.97 3.26
CA GLU A 447 14.55 -10.29 2.61
C GLU A 447 15.53 -10.40 1.44
N PHE A 448 15.85 -9.28 0.79
CA PHE A 448 16.62 -9.24 -0.45
C PHE A 448 18.00 -8.64 -0.24
N LEU A 449 18.12 -7.56 0.55
CA LEU A 449 19.37 -6.83 0.73
C LEU A 449 19.71 -6.72 2.22
N ASP A 450 20.95 -7.08 2.60
CA ASP A 450 21.47 -6.86 3.97
C ASP A 450 21.78 -5.37 4.20
N LEU A 451 20.72 -4.58 4.33
CA LEU A 451 20.77 -3.14 4.56
C LEU A 451 20.11 -2.80 5.90
N PRO A 452 20.63 -1.79 6.61
CA PRO A 452 20.06 -1.37 7.88
C PRO A 452 18.71 -0.64 7.71
N GLY A 453 17.68 -1.19 8.34
CA GLY A 453 16.35 -0.58 8.46
C GLY A 453 15.31 -1.19 7.53
N ASP A 454 14.06 -0.90 7.86
CA ASP A 454 12.82 -1.23 7.14
C ASP A 454 12.58 -0.20 6.04
N GLY A 455 12.97 -0.49 4.78
CA GLY A 455 12.69 0.35 3.61
C GLY A 455 13.27 1.77 3.70
N LYS A 456 14.22 2.14 2.84
CA LYS A 456 14.98 3.37 3.10
C LYS A 456 15.46 4.10 1.86
N ILE A 457 15.57 5.41 2.01
CA ILE A 457 16.20 6.30 1.05
C ILE A 457 17.61 6.59 1.56
N TYR A 458 18.58 6.40 0.69
CA TYR A 458 19.98 6.64 0.97
C TYR A 458 20.51 7.80 0.15
N GLN A 459 21.40 8.58 0.76
CA GLN A 459 22.28 9.49 0.05
C GLN A 459 23.57 8.77 -0.35
N VAL A 460 24.10 9.07 -1.53
CA VAL A 460 25.39 8.56 -1.98
C VAL A 460 26.54 9.39 -1.39
N VAL A 461 27.43 8.74 -0.66
CA VAL A 461 28.64 9.38 -0.11
C VAL A 461 29.54 9.84 -1.25
N GLY A 462 29.82 11.14 -1.29
CA GLY A 462 30.60 11.76 -2.37
C GLY A 462 29.80 12.03 -3.64
N ASN A 463 28.50 11.69 -3.66
CA ASN A 463 27.59 11.93 -4.77
C ASN A 463 28.13 11.45 -6.14
N SER A 464 28.77 10.27 -6.14
CA SER A 464 29.38 9.69 -7.34
C SER A 464 29.57 8.17 -7.18
N PRO A 465 29.68 7.41 -8.28
CA PRO A 465 29.48 7.85 -9.67
C PRO A 465 28.00 8.20 -9.97
N ASP A 466 27.73 8.89 -11.07
CA ASP A 466 26.35 9.17 -11.49
C ASP A 466 25.71 7.90 -12.08
N PRO A 467 24.53 7.44 -11.62
CA PRO A 467 23.87 6.26 -12.19
C PRO A 467 23.55 6.39 -13.68
N ALA A 468 23.41 7.60 -14.24
CA ALA A 468 23.21 7.79 -15.69
C ALA A 468 24.49 7.52 -16.51
N ASP A 469 25.67 7.57 -15.88
CA ASP A 469 26.94 7.26 -16.53
C ASP A 469 27.30 5.77 -16.44
N ILE A 470 26.68 5.02 -15.52
CA ILE A 470 26.96 3.60 -15.32
C ILE A 470 26.32 2.74 -16.41
N SER A 471 27.10 1.82 -16.98
CA SER A 471 26.68 0.86 -18.01
C SER A 471 27.37 -0.48 -17.80
N MET A 472 27.14 -1.46 -18.70
CA MET A 472 27.85 -2.75 -18.65
C MET A 472 29.38 -2.59 -18.66
N GLU A 473 29.93 -1.58 -19.36
CA GLU A 473 31.37 -1.33 -19.41
C GLU A 473 31.96 -0.88 -18.07
N SER A 474 31.14 -0.33 -17.18
CA SER A 474 31.55 0.10 -15.84
C SER A 474 31.92 -1.08 -14.94
N GLY A 475 31.44 -2.28 -15.23
CA GLY A 475 31.61 -3.45 -14.37
C GLY A 475 30.92 -3.27 -13.02
N MET A 476 31.50 -3.82 -11.95
CA MET A 476 30.98 -3.68 -10.59
C MET A 476 31.25 -2.28 -10.05
N VAL A 477 30.18 -1.59 -9.65
CA VAL A 477 30.18 -0.26 -9.04
C VAL A 477 29.87 -0.38 -7.55
N VAL A 478 30.51 0.46 -6.73
CA VAL A 478 30.31 0.50 -5.28
C VAL A 478 29.73 1.85 -4.89
N TYR A 479 28.51 1.85 -4.35
CA TYR A 479 27.88 3.00 -3.71
C TYR A 479 28.01 2.88 -2.20
N ARG A 480 28.76 3.78 -1.59
CA ARG A 480 28.74 3.98 -0.14
C ARG A 480 27.58 4.89 0.21
N LEU A 481 26.77 4.47 1.17
CA LEU A 481 25.49 5.06 1.50
C LEU A 481 25.48 5.62 2.92
N ARG A 482 24.69 6.67 3.11
CA ARG A 482 24.30 7.17 4.43
C ARG A 482 22.80 7.46 4.46
N GLY A 483 22.19 7.36 5.63
CA GLY A 483 20.80 7.77 5.82
C GLY A 483 20.60 9.28 5.63
N THR A 484 19.34 9.66 5.49
CA THR A 484 18.92 11.05 5.23
C THR A 484 18.71 11.80 6.56
N PRO A 485 19.31 13.01 6.72
CA PRO A 485 19.03 13.88 7.88
C PRO A 485 17.55 14.17 8.07
N GLU A 486 16.80 14.26 6.97
CA GLU A 486 15.36 14.51 6.92
C GLU A 486 14.58 13.51 7.77
N TRP A 487 15.10 12.28 7.92
CA TRP A 487 14.48 11.19 8.66
C TRP A 487 15.23 10.84 9.95
N GLY A 488 16.20 11.67 10.36
CA GLY A 488 17.03 11.43 11.55
C GLY A 488 18.01 10.24 11.40
N ASP A 489 18.23 9.75 10.18
CA ASP A 489 18.99 8.53 9.91
C ASP A 489 20.50 8.77 9.70
N GLU A 490 21.04 9.89 10.18
CA GLU A 490 22.44 10.31 9.90
C GLU A 490 23.50 9.28 10.37
N SER A 491 23.14 8.45 11.35
CA SER A 491 24.01 7.38 11.88
C SER A 491 24.00 6.11 11.03
N VAL A 492 23.03 5.97 10.11
CA VAL A 492 22.88 4.81 9.25
C VAL A 492 23.94 4.88 8.16
N THR A 493 24.73 3.82 8.04
CA THR A 493 25.70 3.63 6.97
C THR A 493 25.49 2.28 6.33
N ALA A 494 25.51 2.24 5.00
CA ALA A 494 25.35 1.02 4.23
C ALA A 494 26.18 1.07 2.96
N THR A 495 26.30 -0.04 2.25
CA THR A 495 26.96 -0.11 0.95
C THR A 495 26.09 -0.95 0.01
N ILE A 496 25.88 -0.46 -1.20
CA ILE A 496 25.35 -1.27 -2.29
C ILE A 496 26.46 -1.46 -3.32
N ILE A 497 26.68 -2.71 -3.74
CA ILE A 497 27.40 -3.00 -4.97
C ILE A 497 26.41 -3.38 -6.06
N VAL A 498 26.66 -2.89 -7.27
CA VAL A 498 25.76 -3.09 -8.39
C VAL A 498 26.54 -3.25 -9.68
N GLN A 499 26.03 -4.09 -10.58
CA GLN A 499 26.59 -4.29 -11.91
C GLN A 499 25.45 -4.50 -12.92
N LEU A 500 25.46 -3.77 -14.03
CA LEU A 500 24.62 -4.14 -15.18
C LEU A 500 25.18 -5.44 -15.79
N VAL A 501 24.33 -6.45 -15.87
CA VAL A 501 24.63 -7.74 -16.49
C VAL A 501 23.94 -7.90 -17.86
N ASP A 502 22.97 -7.03 -18.15
CA ASP A 502 22.34 -6.78 -19.44
C ASP A 502 21.83 -5.33 -19.48
N ASP A 503 21.25 -4.88 -20.61
CA ASP A 503 20.71 -3.53 -20.79
C ASP A 503 19.55 -3.18 -19.83
N GLU A 504 18.84 -4.22 -19.37
CA GLU A 504 17.65 -4.13 -18.52
C GLU A 504 17.74 -5.09 -17.31
N ARG A 505 18.96 -5.55 -16.95
CA ARG A 505 19.16 -6.43 -15.79
C ARG A 505 20.40 -6.04 -14.99
N ILE A 506 20.23 -5.91 -13.69
CA ILE A 506 21.31 -5.64 -12.75
C ILE A 506 21.48 -6.76 -11.74
N LYS A 507 22.72 -6.94 -11.29
CA LYS A 507 23.09 -7.73 -10.12
C LYS A 507 23.40 -6.79 -8.96
N VAL A 508 22.81 -7.02 -7.79
CA VAL A 508 22.86 -6.11 -6.63
C VAL A 508 23.16 -6.88 -5.36
N GLU A 509 23.97 -6.32 -4.47
CA GLU A 509 24.11 -6.83 -3.10
C GLU A 509 24.28 -5.66 -2.12
N GLY A 510 23.55 -5.72 -1.01
CA GLY A 510 23.60 -4.74 0.07
C GLY A 510 24.46 -5.23 1.22
N PHE A 511 25.11 -4.29 1.92
CA PHE A 511 25.88 -4.56 3.13
C PHE A 511 25.63 -3.48 4.17
N SER A 512 25.51 -3.89 5.43
CA SER A 512 25.58 -2.97 6.55
C SER A 512 26.97 -2.35 6.68
N GLY A 513 27.04 -1.04 6.90
CA GLY A 513 28.29 -0.30 7.01
C GLY A 513 29.04 -0.08 5.68
N HIS A 514 30.32 0.29 5.79
CA HIS A 514 31.23 0.52 4.66
C HIS A 514 32.37 -0.51 4.66
N PRO A 515 32.13 -1.77 4.26
CA PRO A 515 33.20 -2.75 4.11
C PRO A 515 34.32 -2.23 3.20
N SER A 516 35.56 -2.62 3.50
CA SER A 516 36.74 -2.11 2.79
C SER A 516 36.87 -2.64 1.36
N ASN A 517 36.36 -3.84 1.09
CA ASN A 517 36.39 -4.48 -0.22
C ASN A 517 35.14 -5.35 -0.44
N PRO A 518 33.95 -4.74 -0.60
CA PRO A 518 32.73 -5.49 -0.89
C PRO A 518 32.86 -6.21 -2.23
N GLN A 519 32.34 -7.43 -2.32
CA GLN A 519 32.34 -8.27 -3.51
C GLN A 519 31.02 -9.04 -3.54
N PHE A 520 30.54 -9.36 -4.74
CA PHE A 520 29.36 -10.22 -4.86
C PHE A 520 29.62 -11.60 -4.22
N THR A 521 28.64 -12.07 -3.47
CA THR A 521 28.59 -13.39 -2.88
C THR A 521 27.50 -14.23 -3.54
N ALA A 522 27.09 -15.31 -2.88
CA ALA A 522 25.94 -16.10 -3.28
C ALA A 522 24.60 -15.39 -2.95
N ASP A 523 24.63 -14.37 -2.09
CA ASP A 523 23.45 -13.64 -1.61
C ASP A 523 23.08 -12.46 -2.52
N ALA A 524 23.83 -12.26 -3.61
CA ALA A 524 23.54 -11.25 -4.60
C ALA A 524 22.20 -11.50 -5.30
N GLN A 525 21.37 -10.46 -5.35
CA GLN A 525 20.06 -10.45 -5.98
C GLN A 525 20.12 -9.91 -7.40
N TYR A 526 19.04 -10.15 -8.15
CA TYR A 526 18.88 -9.64 -9.51
C TYR A 526 17.59 -8.84 -9.62
N TYR A 527 17.71 -7.68 -10.26
CA TYR A 527 16.59 -6.83 -10.59
C TYR A 527 16.54 -6.61 -12.09
N VAL A 528 15.33 -6.51 -12.61
CA VAL A 528 14.99 -6.19 -13.99
C VAL A 528 14.24 -4.86 -14.03
N ARG A 529 13.93 -4.37 -15.21
CA ARG A 529 13.04 -3.24 -15.40
C ARG A 529 11.98 -3.56 -16.43
#